data_AF-A0A0F8XT85-F1
#
_entry.id   AF-A0A0F8XT85-F1
#
_cell.length_a   1.000
_cell.length_b   1.000
_cell.length_c   1.000
_cell.angle_alpha   90.00
_cell.angle_beta   90.00
_cell.angle_gamma   90.00
#
_symmetry.space_group_name_H-M   'P 1'
#
loop_
_entity.id
_entity.type
_entity.pdbx_description
1 polymer ?
#
loop_
_entity_poly.entity_id
_entity_poly.type
_entity_poly.pdbx_seq_one_letter_code
_entity_poly.pdbx_strand_id
1 'polypeptide(L)'
;IQIRRIADVCKKYDAYLFVDSTGIGDPIEDALVREDLNVEGYKFTQRSKKALIELLMIAFEQKNIKILDEEVQKNELDIFEYKMNPSGTVHYSAPDGYHDDCVIALALANWGLENMGGQSMEITVL
;
A
#
# COMPACT_ATOMS: atom_id res chain seq x y z
N ILE A 1 17.86 -9.40 2.82
CA ILE A 1 17.95 -8.95 1.40
C ILE A 1 16.85 -7.95 1.08
N GLN A 2 15.58 -8.25 1.37
CA GLN A 2 14.45 -7.35 1.11
C GLN A 2 14.58 -5.98 1.81
N ILE A 3 14.82 -5.96 3.14
CA ILE A 3 14.96 -4.72 3.94
C ILE A 3 16.02 -3.79 3.36
N ARG A 4 17.19 -4.33 2.97
CA ARG A 4 18.27 -3.53 2.38
C ARG A 4 17.85 -2.89 1.05
N ARG A 5 17.13 -3.63 0.19
CA ARG A 5 16.62 -3.08 -1.09
C ARG A 5 15.60 -1.96 -0.84
N ILE A 6 14.71 -2.15 0.13
CA ILE A 6 13.75 -1.12 0.55
C ILE A 6 14.51 0.11 1.06
N ALA A 7 15.46 -0.08 1.97
CA ALA A 7 16.27 1.00 2.53
C ALA A 7 17.05 1.78 1.45
N ASP A 8 17.67 1.08 0.49
CA ASP A 8 18.41 1.70 -0.60
C ASP A 8 17.49 2.59 -1.46
N VAL A 9 16.25 2.15 -1.73
CA VAL A 9 15.26 2.94 -2.49
C VAL A 9 14.74 4.11 -1.65
N CYS A 10 14.34 3.89 -0.40
CA CYS A 10 13.86 4.95 0.48
C CYS A 10 14.92 6.05 0.64
N LYS A 11 16.20 5.69 0.85
CA LYS A 11 17.31 6.65 0.95
C LYS A 11 17.57 7.37 -0.37
N LYS A 12 17.43 6.68 -1.51
CA LYS A 12 17.62 7.29 -2.84
C LYS A 12 16.57 8.38 -3.12
N TYR A 13 15.34 8.19 -2.68
CA TYR A 13 14.21 9.08 -2.97
C TYR A 13 13.77 9.95 -1.78
N ASP A 14 14.48 9.87 -0.64
CA ASP A 14 14.05 10.48 0.63
C ASP A 14 12.58 10.16 0.97
N ALA A 15 12.20 8.91 0.72
CA ALA A 15 10.81 8.49 0.74
C ALA A 15 10.32 8.23 2.17
N TYR A 16 9.10 8.65 2.45
CA TYR A 16 8.35 8.20 3.61
C TYR A 16 7.68 6.86 3.29
N LEU A 17 7.91 5.86 4.13
CA LEU A 17 7.50 4.49 3.90
C LEU A 17 6.31 4.12 4.79
N PHE A 18 5.24 3.64 4.17
CA PHE A 18 4.16 2.96 4.87
C PHE A 18 4.28 1.45 4.70
N VAL A 19 4.17 0.70 5.79
CA VAL A 19 4.26 -0.77 5.79
C VAL A 19 3.03 -1.41 6.40
N ASP A 20 2.62 -2.56 5.90
CA ASP A 20 1.62 -3.40 6.59
C ASP A 20 2.18 -3.84 7.94
N SER A 21 1.58 -3.35 9.02
CA SER A 21 1.89 -3.73 10.41
C SER A 21 0.67 -4.40 11.03
N THR A 22 0.37 -5.63 10.63
CA THR A 22 -0.73 -6.44 11.18
C THR A 22 -0.41 -7.16 12.50
N GLY A 23 0.86 -7.16 12.93
CA GLY A 23 1.33 -7.87 14.14
C GLY A 23 1.70 -6.96 15.33
N ILE A 24 1.72 -7.54 16.54
CA ILE A 24 2.37 -6.93 17.71
C ILE A 24 3.86 -7.28 17.64
N GLY A 25 4.74 -6.25 17.62
CA GLY A 25 6.19 -6.43 17.52
C GLY A 25 6.62 -6.85 16.12
N ASP A 26 6.20 -6.09 15.11
CA ASP A 26 6.48 -6.41 13.71
C ASP A 26 8.00 -6.30 13.44
N PRO A 27 8.70 -7.43 13.22
CA PRO A 27 10.15 -7.41 13.05
C PRO A 27 10.58 -6.65 11.79
N ILE A 28 9.67 -6.44 10.84
CA ILE A 28 9.94 -5.71 9.60
C ILE A 28 9.96 -4.21 9.86
N GLU A 29 8.95 -3.67 10.54
CA GLU A 29 8.93 -2.26 10.95
C GLU A 29 10.17 -1.93 11.81
N ASP A 30 10.43 -2.73 12.85
CA ASP A 30 11.59 -2.55 13.73
C ASP A 30 12.92 -2.60 12.97
N ALA A 31 13.02 -3.42 11.93
CA ALA A 31 14.24 -3.54 11.14
C ALA A 31 14.38 -2.41 10.12
N LEU A 32 13.29 -1.84 9.60
CA LEU A 32 13.30 -0.65 8.76
C LEU A 32 13.65 0.61 9.57
N VAL A 33 13.12 0.73 10.79
CA VAL A 33 13.51 1.79 11.75
C VAL A 33 15.01 1.72 12.05
N ARG A 34 15.56 0.50 12.25
CA ARG A 34 17.01 0.31 12.48
C ARG A 34 17.90 0.71 11.30
N GLU A 35 17.33 0.80 10.09
CA GLU A 35 18.03 1.29 8.89
C GLU A 35 17.97 2.82 8.75
N ASP A 36 17.45 3.53 9.76
CA ASP A 36 17.28 5.00 9.78
C ASP A 36 16.33 5.50 8.69
N LEU A 37 15.21 4.78 8.49
CA LEU A 37 14.17 5.13 7.53
C LEU A 37 12.98 5.82 8.22
N ASN A 38 12.37 6.77 7.51
CA ASN A 38 11.08 7.34 7.87
C ASN A 38 9.97 6.32 7.56
N VAL A 39 9.63 5.48 8.53
CA VAL A 39 8.65 4.40 8.37
C VAL A 39 7.49 4.55 9.35
N GLU A 40 6.29 4.23 8.88
CA GLU A 40 5.08 4.18 9.69
C GLU A 40 4.26 2.92 9.37
N GLY A 41 3.94 2.16 10.41
CA GLY A 41 3.08 0.99 10.30
C GLY A 41 1.60 1.36 10.04
N TYR A 42 1.03 0.83 8.97
CA TYR A 42 -0.39 0.82 8.70
C TYR A 42 -1.03 -0.48 9.21
N LYS A 43 -1.93 -0.35 10.19
CA LYS A 43 -2.60 -1.50 10.80
C LYS A 43 -3.80 -1.95 9.96
N PHE A 44 -3.68 -3.09 9.28
CA PHE A 44 -4.80 -3.65 8.55
C PHE A 44 -5.82 -4.33 9.47
N THR A 45 -7.06 -3.89 9.28
CA THR A 45 -8.30 -4.51 9.75
C THR A 45 -9.23 -4.58 8.55
N GLN A 46 -10.30 -5.37 8.61
CA GLN A 46 -11.29 -5.39 7.53
C GLN A 46 -11.82 -3.98 7.20
N ARG A 47 -12.00 -3.14 8.23
CA ARG A 47 -12.46 -1.75 8.07
C ARG A 47 -11.40 -0.85 7.45
N SER A 48 -10.16 -0.90 7.93
CA SER A 48 -9.09 -0.06 7.40
C SER A 48 -8.69 -0.47 5.98
N LYS A 49 -8.66 -1.77 5.67
CA LYS A 49 -8.45 -2.26 4.29
C LYS A 49 -9.52 -1.73 3.34
N LYS A 50 -10.80 -1.80 3.73
CA LYS A 50 -11.91 -1.24 2.94
C LYS A 50 -11.72 0.26 2.68
N ALA A 51 -11.46 1.04 3.73
CA ALA A 51 -11.25 2.49 3.57
C ALA A 51 -10.04 2.82 2.70
N LEU A 52 -8.95 2.05 2.81
CA LEU A 52 -7.73 2.20 2.00
C LEU A 52 -8.01 1.97 0.51
N ILE A 53 -8.73 0.91 0.18
CA ILE A 53 -9.10 0.59 -1.20
C ILE A 53 -10.11 1.61 -1.75
N GLU A 54 -11.09 2.03 -0.97
CA GLU A 54 -12.06 3.05 -1.39
C GLU A 54 -11.35 4.39 -1.70
N LEU A 55 -10.32 4.76 -0.94
CA LEU A 55 -9.50 5.94 -1.22
C LEU A 55 -8.73 5.79 -2.54
N LEU A 56 -8.16 4.60 -2.81
CA LEU A 56 -7.50 4.31 -4.07
C LEU A 56 -8.47 4.40 -5.26
N MET A 57 -9.70 3.88 -5.12
CA MET A 57 -10.73 3.97 -6.16
C MET A 57 -11.07 5.44 -6.50
N ILE A 58 -11.23 6.29 -5.47
CA ILE A 58 -11.47 7.72 -5.67
C ILE A 58 -10.31 8.37 -6.44
N ALA A 59 -9.05 8.03 -6.11
CA ALA A 59 -7.89 8.57 -6.81
C ALA A 59 -7.84 8.16 -8.29
N PHE A 60 -8.25 6.93 -8.61
CA PHE A 60 -8.43 6.49 -10.00
C PHE A 60 -9.53 7.26 -10.73
N GLU A 61 -10.71 7.40 -10.11
CA GLU A 61 -11.84 8.13 -10.69
C GLU A 61 -11.48 9.59 -11.00
N GLN A 62 -10.71 10.22 -10.11
CA GLN A 62 -10.25 11.60 -10.26
C GLN A 62 -9.02 11.75 -11.16
N LYS A 63 -8.40 10.64 -11.60
CA LYS A 63 -7.12 10.62 -12.34
C LYS A 63 -5.97 11.28 -11.58
N ASN A 64 -6.00 11.20 -10.25
CA ASN A 64 -4.99 11.75 -9.35
C ASN A 64 -3.86 10.76 -9.04
N ILE A 65 -3.95 9.54 -9.57
CA ILE A 65 -2.93 8.49 -9.40
C ILE A 65 -2.36 8.04 -10.74
N LYS A 66 -1.08 7.69 -10.74
CA LYS A 66 -0.40 7.02 -11.85
C LYS A 66 0.07 5.65 -11.38
N ILE A 67 -0.03 4.67 -12.27
CA ILE A 67 0.47 3.31 -12.03
C ILE A 67 1.79 3.11 -12.79
N LEU A 68 2.58 2.15 -12.36
CA LEU A 68 3.77 1.68 -13.05
C LEU A 68 3.37 0.96 -14.35
N ASP A 69 4.21 1.05 -15.37
CA ASP A 69 4.03 0.29 -16.61
C ASP A 69 4.55 -1.16 -16.43
N GLU A 70 3.99 -1.86 -15.44
CA GLU A 70 4.38 -3.20 -15.03
C GLU A 70 3.19 -4.16 -15.13
N GLU A 71 3.36 -5.27 -15.84
CA GLU A 71 2.27 -6.23 -16.13
C GLU A 71 1.68 -6.85 -14.86
N VAL A 72 2.51 -7.08 -13.84
CA VAL A 72 2.05 -7.62 -12.54
C VAL A 72 1.06 -6.66 -11.89
N GLN A 73 1.40 -5.37 -11.81
CA GLN A 73 0.53 -4.37 -11.20
C GLN A 73 -0.78 -4.20 -12.00
N LYS A 74 -0.70 -4.18 -13.34
CA LYS A 74 -1.91 -4.10 -14.18
C LYS A 74 -2.82 -5.31 -13.97
N ASN A 75 -2.25 -6.51 -13.97
CA ASN A 75 -3.02 -7.73 -13.80
C ASN A 75 -3.68 -7.79 -12.42
N GLU A 76 -2.95 -7.49 -11.35
CA GLU A 76 -3.52 -7.48 -10.01
C GLU A 76 -4.65 -6.45 -9.88
N LEU A 77 -4.49 -5.24 -10.45
CA LEU A 77 -5.55 -4.22 -10.46
C LEU A 77 -6.79 -4.66 -11.25
N ASP A 78 -6.62 -5.36 -12.37
CA ASP A 78 -7.72 -5.79 -13.25
C ASP A 78 -8.58 -6.90 -12.62
N ILE A 79 -7.95 -7.81 -11.87
CA ILE A 79 -8.64 -8.95 -11.24
C ILE A 79 -9.12 -8.65 -9.82
N PHE A 80 -8.72 -7.53 -9.22
CA PHE A 80 -9.06 -7.20 -7.83
C PHE A 80 -10.58 -7.02 -7.67
N GLU A 81 -11.17 -7.78 -6.76
CA GLU A 81 -12.63 -7.86 -6.62
C GLU A 81 -13.10 -7.57 -5.20
N TYR A 82 -14.42 -7.44 -5.04
CA TYR A 82 -15.05 -7.39 -3.73
C TYR A 82 -15.99 -8.57 -3.52
N LYS A 83 -15.99 -9.11 -2.30
CA LYS A 83 -16.93 -10.12 -1.82
C LYS A 83 -17.80 -9.48 -0.74
N MET A 84 -19.10 -9.71 -0.78
CA MET A 84 -20.03 -9.25 0.25
C MET A 84 -20.48 -10.45 1.08
N ASN A 85 -20.30 -10.37 2.40
CA ASN A 85 -20.78 -11.41 3.30
C ASN A 85 -22.30 -11.25 3.58
N PRO A 86 -22.98 -12.27 4.13
CA PRO A 86 -24.42 -12.19 4.42
C PRO A 86 -24.82 -11.06 5.38
N SER A 87 -23.90 -10.56 6.20
CA SER A 87 -24.12 -9.41 7.08
C SER A 87 -23.97 -8.04 6.38
N GLY A 88 -23.68 -8.02 5.08
CA GLY A 88 -23.49 -6.81 4.29
C GLY A 88 -22.10 -6.18 4.42
N THR A 89 -21.15 -6.83 5.08
CA THR A 89 -19.75 -6.38 5.13
C THR A 89 -19.07 -6.70 3.80
N VAL A 90 -18.37 -5.71 3.25
CA VAL A 90 -17.60 -5.83 2.00
C VAL A 90 -16.14 -6.12 2.30
N HIS A 91 -15.58 -7.08 1.58
CA HIS A 91 -14.19 -7.49 1.62
C HIS A 91 -13.58 -7.29 0.25
N TYR A 92 -12.44 -6.61 0.18
CA TYR A 92 -11.68 -6.44 -1.05
C TYR A 92 -10.48 -7.38 -1.05
N SER A 93 -10.30 -8.15 -2.12
CA SER A 93 -9.20 -9.10 -2.27
C SER A 93 -9.02 -9.50 -3.73
N ALA A 94 -7.83 -10.02 -4.06
CA ALA A 94 -7.68 -10.78 -5.29
C ALA A 94 -8.50 -12.09 -5.23
N PRO A 95 -8.85 -12.69 -6.39
CA PRO A 95 -9.48 -14.00 -6.45
C PRO A 95 -8.58 -15.09 -5.86
N ASP A 96 -9.17 -16.22 -5.50
CA ASP A 96 -8.43 -17.33 -4.89
C ASP A 96 -7.32 -17.81 -5.84
N GLY A 97 -6.08 -17.84 -5.35
CA GLY A 97 -4.89 -18.22 -6.14
C GLY A 97 -4.13 -17.05 -6.75
N TYR A 98 -4.54 -15.81 -6.51
CA TYR A 98 -3.85 -14.59 -6.93
C TYR A 98 -3.38 -13.74 -5.75
N HIS A 99 -2.44 -12.83 -6.03
CA HIS A 99 -1.87 -11.88 -5.08
C HIS A 99 -2.51 -10.50 -5.22
N ASP A 100 -2.43 -9.71 -4.16
CA ASP A 100 -2.85 -8.30 -4.14
C ASP A 100 -1.74 -7.35 -3.70
N ASP A 101 -0.49 -7.82 -3.65
CA ASP A 101 0.64 -7.08 -3.08
C ASP A 101 0.87 -5.73 -3.79
N CYS A 102 0.78 -5.66 -5.12
CA CYS A 102 0.93 -4.42 -5.88
C CYS A 102 -0.26 -3.48 -5.68
N VAL A 103 -1.48 -4.00 -5.51
CA VAL A 103 -2.67 -3.20 -5.22
C VAL A 103 -2.55 -2.58 -3.83
N ILE A 104 -2.13 -3.36 -2.83
CA ILE A 104 -1.95 -2.89 -1.46
C ILE A 104 -0.82 -1.88 -1.36
N ALA A 105 0.32 -2.13 -2.01
CA ALA A 105 1.43 -1.19 -2.07
C ALA A 105 1.01 0.16 -2.69
N LEU A 106 0.26 0.13 -3.80
CA LEU A 106 -0.28 1.33 -4.44
C LEU A 106 -1.29 2.06 -3.55
N ALA A 107 -2.15 1.32 -2.84
CA ALA A 107 -3.15 1.90 -1.95
C ALA A 107 -2.50 2.60 -0.74
N LEU A 108 -1.46 1.99 -0.15
CA LEU A 108 -0.67 2.59 0.93
C LEU A 108 0.07 3.85 0.46
N ALA A 109 0.67 3.81 -0.72
CA ALA A 109 1.31 4.98 -1.33
C ALA A 109 0.31 6.13 -1.51
N ASN A 110 -0.87 5.86 -2.07
CA ASN A 110 -1.92 6.85 -2.24
C ASN A 110 -2.41 7.41 -0.89
N TRP A 111 -2.59 6.56 0.11
CA TRP A 111 -2.98 6.99 1.45
C TRP A 111 -1.94 7.92 2.10
N GLY A 112 -0.66 7.63 1.91
CA GLY A 112 0.43 8.48 2.35
C GLY A 112 0.37 9.88 1.74
N LEU A 113 0.17 9.98 0.42
CA LEU A 113 0.01 11.27 -0.27
C LEU A 113 -1.10 12.13 0.34
N GLU A 114 -2.26 11.54 0.59
CA GLU A 114 -3.45 12.24 1.10
C GLU A 114 -3.30 12.66 2.56
N ASN A 115 -2.64 11.85 3.39
CA ASN A 115 -2.56 12.09 4.84
C ASN A 115 -1.33 12.91 5.26
N MET A 116 -0.33 13.06 4.38
CA MET A 116 0.88 13.86 4.64
C MET A 116 0.83 15.31 4.16
N GLY A 117 -0.27 15.72 3.54
CA GLY A 117 -0.60 17.08 3.09
C GLY A 117 0.51 18.14 3.11
N GLY A 118 1.14 18.41 1.95
CA GLY A 118 1.70 19.74 1.67
C GLY A 118 3.14 19.84 1.14
N GLN A 119 3.85 18.74 0.90
CA GLN A 119 5.11 18.78 0.16
C GLN A 119 5.05 17.85 -1.04
N SER A 120 5.47 18.36 -2.19
CA SER A 120 5.64 17.59 -3.43
C SER A 120 6.66 16.49 -3.18
N MET A 121 6.21 15.26 -2.90
CA MET A 121 7.08 14.10 -2.74
C MET A 121 6.71 13.03 -3.76
N GLU A 122 7.72 12.48 -4.43
CA GLU A 122 7.59 11.31 -5.28
C GLU A 122 7.42 10.08 -4.39
N ILE A 123 6.20 9.54 -4.31
CA ILE A 123 5.99 8.25 -3.67
C ILE A 123 6.32 7.14 -4.66
N THR A 124 7.39 6.41 -4.37
CA THR A 124 7.80 5.24 -5.14
C THR A 124 7.09 4.01 -4.60
N VAL A 125 6.24 3.40 -5.44
CA VAL A 125 5.65 2.08 -5.17
C VAL A 125 6.74 1.04 -5.42
N LEU A 126 7.09 0.26 -4.39
CA LEU A 126 8.10 -0.81 -4.42
C LEU A 126 7.51 -2.18 -4.76
#